data_AF-A0AA47NPX7-F1
#
_entry.id   AF-A0AA47NPX7-F1
#
_cell.length_a   1.000
_cell.length_b   1.000
_cell.length_c   1.000
_cell.angle_alpha   90.00
_cell.angle_beta   90.00
_cell.angle_gamma   90.00
#
_symmetry.space_group_name_H-M   'P 1'
#
loop_
_entity.id
_entity.type
_entity.pdbx_description
1 polymer ?
#
loop_
_entity_poly.entity_id
_entity_poly.type
_entity_poly.pdbx_seq_one_letter_code
_entity_poly.pdbx_strand_id
1 'polypeptide(L)'
;MEEFCGKSGAMKKNGTMLFSMGCRDYHYINMNKSWQDAQSYCREHHSDLATISNMRDNNRTLESKTNSAEKYVWIGLNYTQGAWRWSDSSNASFNNWKNGEPNRNNNCVEMLSDGRWNDGGCHHKRHFICNGEEHRDYHYINEKMSWQDAQSYCRNNYSDLATISNMTDNKKAQKKHNSTEKYVWIGLNNNNTQGAWRWSEDSSDASFYNWNKGEPNGNRDCVEMRPDGCWKDEKCTTKLPFICNDFPMILICENTTWEEAVEYCRENHHDLISAHNVSMRERVQDVAENATTPYVWIGLHYTCVLDFWFWIDNEDFIEDSWDPDNDKRDFCGTSGAMKKNGTTLFSRSNTEKLNFICSLCET
;
A
#
# COMPACT_ATOMS: atom_id res chain seq x y z
N MET A 1 -20.49 10.54 -20.84
CA MET A 1 -20.47 9.18 -20.26
C MET A 1 -19.10 8.52 -20.44
N GLU A 2 -18.40 8.71 -21.57
CA GLU A 2 -17.05 8.15 -21.80
C GLU A 2 -15.91 8.85 -21.01
N GLU A 3 -16.15 10.01 -20.40
CA GLU A 3 -15.08 10.81 -19.76
C GLU A 3 -14.71 10.34 -18.34
N PHE A 4 -15.56 9.54 -17.69
CA PHE A 4 -15.35 9.05 -16.31
C PHE A 4 -14.79 7.62 -16.22
N CYS A 5 -14.71 6.92 -17.35
CA CYS A 5 -14.28 5.52 -17.39
C CYS A 5 -12.77 5.44 -17.69
N GLY A 6 -12.04 4.64 -16.91
CA GLY A 6 -10.66 4.29 -17.23
C GLY A 6 -10.56 3.56 -18.57
N LYS A 7 -9.51 3.84 -19.35
CA LYS A 7 -9.26 3.15 -20.64
C LYS A 7 -8.76 1.74 -20.38
N SER A 8 -9.29 0.76 -21.13
CA SER A 8 -8.89 -0.63 -20.98
C SER A 8 -7.61 -1.01 -21.71
N GLY A 9 -6.78 -1.80 -21.02
CA GLY A 9 -5.68 -2.58 -21.60
C GLY A 9 -6.14 -3.99 -21.99
N ALA A 10 -5.45 -4.64 -22.92
CA ALA A 10 -5.80 -6.00 -23.35
C ALA A 10 -5.52 -7.04 -22.26
N MET A 11 -6.55 -7.76 -21.80
CA MET A 11 -6.46 -8.88 -20.84
C MET A 11 -5.56 -10.02 -21.37
N LYS A 12 -4.54 -10.43 -20.61
CA LYS A 12 -3.75 -11.62 -20.92
C LYS A 12 -4.28 -12.81 -20.12
N LYS A 13 -4.83 -13.81 -20.79
CA LYS A 13 -5.30 -15.04 -20.15
C LYS A 13 -4.11 -15.90 -19.68
N ASN A 14 -3.68 -15.77 -18.42
CA ASN A 14 -3.06 -16.82 -17.61
C ASN A 14 -2.68 -16.26 -16.22
N GLY A 15 -3.52 -16.46 -15.19
CA GLY A 15 -3.22 -16.06 -13.82
C GLY A 15 -3.75 -17.03 -12.76
N THR A 16 -2.92 -17.35 -11.78
CA THR A 16 -3.34 -18.02 -10.53
C THR A 16 -3.83 -16.98 -9.52
N MET A 17 -4.95 -17.28 -8.85
CA MET A 17 -5.61 -16.41 -7.87
C MET A 17 -4.70 -16.18 -6.64
N LEU A 18 -4.31 -14.92 -6.35
CA LEU A 18 -3.42 -14.55 -5.24
C LEU A 18 -3.92 -13.29 -4.50
N PHE A 19 -4.22 -13.41 -3.20
CA PHE A 19 -4.66 -12.31 -2.31
C PHE A 19 -3.60 -11.19 -2.15
N SER A 20 -4.03 -9.97 -1.83
CA SER A 20 -3.21 -8.76 -2.02
C SER A 20 -3.14 -7.82 -0.82
N MET A 21 -1.99 -7.71 -0.18
CA MET A 21 -1.67 -6.53 0.64
C MET A 21 -0.52 -5.74 0.00
N GLY A 22 -0.75 -4.45 -0.29
CA GLY A 22 0.28 -3.42 -0.52
C GLY A 22 0.71 -3.10 -1.96
N CYS A 23 0.75 -1.79 -2.27
CA CYS A 23 1.42 -1.18 -3.43
C CYS A 23 2.95 -1.20 -3.26
N ARG A 24 3.58 -2.38 -3.26
CA ARG A 24 5.05 -2.51 -3.29
C ARG A 24 5.54 -2.75 -4.71
N ASP A 25 6.36 -1.83 -5.20
CA ASP A 25 7.15 -2.00 -6.42
C ASP A 25 8.53 -2.57 -6.09
N TYR A 26 9.22 -3.15 -7.07
CA TYR A 26 10.55 -3.76 -6.91
C TYR A 26 11.44 -3.45 -8.11
N HIS A 27 12.64 -2.94 -7.86
CA HIS A 27 13.59 -2.58 -8.91
C HIS A 27 14.79 -3.53 -8.94
N TYR A 28 14.94 -4.26 -10.06
CA TYR A 28 16.13 -5.07 -10.31
C TYR A 28 17.32 -4.17 -10.66
N ILE A 29 18.40 -4.29 -9.91
CA ILE A 29 19.63 -3.52 -10.12
C ILE A 29 20.69 -4.40 -10.78
N ASN A 30 21.05 -4.04 -12.01
CA ASN A 30 22.06 -4.73 -12.81
C ASN A 30 23.50 -4.34 -12.41
N MET A 31 23.82 -4.42 -11.11
CA MET A 31 25.17 -4.23 -10.57
C MET A 31 25.55 -5.37 -9.62
N ASN A 32 26.80 -5.81 -9.66
CA ASN A 32 27.31 -6.84 -8.76
C ASN A 32 27.85 -6.25 -7.44
N LYS A 33 27.13 -6.48 -6.34
CA LYS A 33 27.48 -5.96 -5.00
C LYS A 33 27.40 -7.06 -3.94
N SER A 34 28.15 -6.92 -2.84
CA SER A 34 27.94 -7.75 -1.65
C SER A 34 26.65 -7.32 -0.98
N TRP A 35 26.07 -8.16 -0.13
CA TRP A 35 24.77 -7.88 0.48
C TRP A 35 24.75 -6.51 1.19
N GLN A 36 25.79 -6.18 1.97
CA GLN A 36 25.92 -4.88 2.64
C GLN A 36 26.01 -3.68 1.67
N ASP A 37 26.75 -3.84 0.57
CA ASP A 37 26.94 -2.80 -0.44
C ASP A 37 25.64 -2.59 -1.24
N ALA A 38 24.91 -3.68 -1.50
CA ALA A 38 23.61 -3.68 -2.16
C ALA A 38 22.56 -2.98 -1.30
N GLN A 39 22.52 -3.29 0.01
CA GLN A 39 21.68 -2.58 0.97
C GLN A 39 21.98 -1.08 0.99
N SER A 40 23.26 -0.72 1.05
CA SER A 40 23.67 0.69 1.05
C SER A 40 23.23 1.40 -0.24
N TYR A 41 23.37 0.74 -1.39
CA TYR A 41 22.88 1.26 -2.67
C TYR A 41 21.36 1.46 -2.67
N CYS A 42 20.59 0.46 -2.22
CA CYS A 42 19.14 0.58 -2.18
C CYS A 42 18.68 1.69 -1.23
N ARG A 43 19.35 1.89 -0.09
CA ARG A 43 19.04 3.01 0.83
C ARG A 43 19.45 4.38 0.29
N GLU A 44 20.43 4.43 -0.61
CA GLU A 44 20.88 5.68 -1.23
C GLU A 44 20.00 6.09 -2.42
N HIS A 45 19.53 5.12 -3.21
CA HIS A 45 18.84 5.37 -4.48
C HIS A 45 17.36 4.97 -4.51
N HIS A 46 16.91 4.18 -3.54
CA HIS A 46 15.55 3.65 -3.40
C HIS A 46 15.13 3.71 -1.92
N SER A 47 14.41 2.70 -1.40
CA SER A 47 14.06 2.59 0.02
C SER A 47 15.00 1.65 0.79
N ASP A 48 14.97 0.35 0.52
CA ASP A 48 15.87 -0.67 1.08
C ASP A 48 15.96 -1.86 0.10
N LEU A 49 16.71 -2.91 0.42
CA LEU A 49 16.61 -4.19 -0.28
C LEU A 49 15.18 -4.77 -0.20
N ALA A 50 14.82 -5.56 -1.21
CA ALA A 50 13.48 -6.11 -1.36
C ALA A 50 13.00 -6.84 -0.10
N THR A 51 11.83 -6.44 0.40
CA THR A 51 11.16 -7.04 1.56
C THR A 51 9.90 -7.76 1.11
N ILE A 52 9.83 -9.05 1.40
CA ILE A 52 8.78 -9.93 0.89
C ILE A 52 7.89 -10.38 2.05
N SER A 53 6.68 -9.81 2.11
CA SER A 53 5.74 -10.09 3.20
C SER A 53 4.75 -11.22 2.88
N ASN A 54 4.64 -11.62 1.61
CA ASN A 54 3.71 -12.65 1.14
C ASN A 54 4.13 -13.23 -0.23
N MET A 55 3.37 -14.20 -0.74
CA MET A 55 3.69 -14.85 -2.02
C MET A 55 3.53 -13.91 -3.23
N ARG A 56 2.65 -12.90 -3.16
CA ARG A 56 2.49 -11.91 -4.24
C ARG A 56 3.71 -11.01 -4.33
N ASP A 57 4.21 -10.51 -3.20
CA ASP A 57 5.49 -9.81 -3.12
C ASP A 57 6.62 -10.65 -3.71
N ASN A 58 6.64 -11.96 -3.42
CA ASN A 58 7.64 -12.87 -3.95
C ASN A 58 7.57 -12.95 -5.49
N ASN A 59 6.37 -13.06 -6.04
CA ASN A 59 6.16 -13.12 -7.49
C ASN A 59 6.49 -11.78 -8.16
N ARG A 60 6.09 -10.63 -7.61
CA ARG A 60 6.47 -9.30 -8.12
C ARG A 60 7.98 -9.09 -8.09
N THR A 61 8.63 -9.49 -7.00
CA THR A 61 10.08 -9.47 -6.88
C THR A 61 10.73 -10.35 -7.97
N LEU A 62 10.18 -11.54 -8.21
CA LEU A 62 10.63 -12.44 -9.27
C LEU A 62 10.41 -11.85 -10.68
N GLU A 63 9.28 -11.18 -10.91
CA GLU A 63 8.94 -10.54 -12.18
C GLU A 63 9.81 -9.30 -12.46
N SER A 64 10.29 -8.59 -11.44
CA SER A 64 11.23 -7.48 -11.62
C SER A 64 12.52 -7.89 -12.36
N LYS A 65 12.88 -9.18 -12.33
CA LYS A 65 14.05 -9.73 -13.02
C LYS A 65 13.74 -10.50 -14.31
N THR A 66 12.51 -10.45 -14.87
CA THR A 66 12.08 -11.36 -15.97
C THR A 66 12.95 -11.32 -17.23
N ASN A 67 13.78 -10.28 -17.41
CA ASN A 67 14.74 -10.14 -18.51
C ASN A 67 16.20 -10.50 -18.14
N SER A 68 16.44 -11.07 -16.96
CA SER A 68 17.78 -11.40 -16.45
C SER A 68 18.03 -12.91 -16.43
N ALA A 69 19.20 -13.34 -16.90
CA ALA A 69 19.66 -14.73 -16.83
C ALA A 69 20.28 -15.09 -15.46
N GLU A 70 20.21 -14.19 -14.49
CA GLU A 70 20.89 -14.33 -13.21
C GLU A 70 20.22 -15.37 -12.31
N LYS A 71 21.02 -16.35 -11.90
CA LYS A 71 20.55 -17.48 -11.10
C LYS A 71 20.20 -17.09 -9.66
N TYR A 72 20.88 -16.08 -9.11
CA TYR A 72 20.76 -15.64 -7.72
C TYR A 72 20.81 -14.13 -7.64
N VAL A 73 19.86 -13.55 -6.91
CA VAL A 73 19.80 -12.10 -6.66
C VAL A 73 19.60 -11.83 -5.17
N TRP A 74 20.24 -10.79 -4.62
CA TRP A 74 20.04 -10.44 -3.21
C TRP A 74 18.63 -9.89 -2.95
N ILE A 75 18.07 -10.31 -1.82
CA ILE A 75 16.89 -9.71 -1.18
C ILE A 75 17.24 -9.26 0.24
N GLY A 76 16.35 -8.51 0.89
CA GLY A 76 16.62 -7.83 2.16
C GLY A 76 16.63 -8.73 3.40
N LEU A 77 16.35 -10.03 3.28
CA LEU A 77 16.34 -10.93 4.43
C LEU A 77 17.77 -11.28 4.85
N ASN A 78 18.06 -11.15 6.14
CA ASN A 78 19.33 -11.58 6.73
C ASN A 78 19.13 -12.26 8.09
N TYR A 79 20.11 -13.06 8.50
CA TYR A 79 20.17 -13.67 9.82
C TYR A 79 21.04 -12.81 10.72
N THR A 80 20.41 -12.11 11.66
CA THR A 80 21.10 -11.21 12.60
C THR A 80 20.53 -11.39 14.00
N GLN A 81 21.41 -11.37 15.01
CA GLN A 81 21.03 -11.49 16.42
C GLN A 81 20.18 -12.74 16.75
N GLY A 82 20.42 -13.85 16.06
CA GLY A 82 19.73 -15.12 16.32
C GLY A 82 18.36 -15.28 15.65
N ALA A 83 17.96 -14.36 14.76
CA ALA A 83 16.70 -14.45 14.02
C ALA A 83 16.84 -13.96 12.57
N TRP A 84 15.95 -14.43 11.70
CA TRP A 84 15.76 -13.84 10.38
C TRP A 84 15.04 -12.51 10.50
N ARG A 85 15.58 -11.46 9.86
CA ARG A 85 15.04 -10.10 9.88
C ARG A 85 15.17 -9.46 8.51
N TRP A 86 14.14 -8.73 8.11
CA TRP A 86 14.22 -7.91 6.91
C TRP A 86 15.06 -6.66 7.19
N SER A 87 15.78 -6.21 6.17
CA SER A 87 16.68 -5.06 6.24
C SER A 87 15.95 -3.74 6.52
N ASP A 88 14.68 -3.65 6.16
CA ASP A 88 13.78 -2.52 6.44
C ASP A 88 13.17 -2.56 7.86
N SER A 89 13.53 -3.56 8.67
CA SER A 89 12.97 -3.84 10.02
C SER A 89 11.56 -4.43 10.04
N SER A 90 10.99 -4.82 8.89
CA SER A 90 9.72 -5.53 8.82
C SER A 90 9.79 -6.91 9.47
N ASN A 91 8.63 -7.41 9.92
CA ASN A 91 8.51 -8.75 10.50
C ASN A 91 8.72 -9.86 9.46
N ALA A 92 9.48 -10.90 9.81
CA ALA A 92 9.81 -12.03 8.93
C ALA A 92 8.86 -13.22 9.17
N SER A 93 7.55 -13.02 9.04
CA SER A 93 6.52 -14.05 9.22
C SER A 93 6.36 -14.96 8.00
N PHE A 94 6.45 -14.39 6.79
CA PHE A 94 6.41 -15.13 5.53
C PHE A 94 7.78 -15.67 5.16
N ASN A 95 7.80 -16.88 4.58
CA ASN A 95 9.00 -17.45 4.01
C ASN A 95 8.73 -18.25 2.74
N ASN A 96 9.69 -18.24 1.82
CA ASN A 96 9.64 -19.03 0.59
C ASN A 96 10.94 -19.82 0.36
N TRP A 97 11.46 -20.43 1.43
CA TRP A 97 12.67 -21.23 1.37
C TRP A 97 12.57 -22.38 0.36
N LYS A 98 13.67 -22.66 -0.32
CA LYS A 98 13.82 -23.89 -1.09
C LYS A 98 13.86 -25.10 -0.15
N ASN A 99 13.41 -26.27 -0.61
CA ASN A 99 13.54 -27.51 0.14
C ASN A 99 15.01 -27.73 0.58
N GLY A 100 15.21 -27.88 1.89
CA GLY A 100 16.54 -28.04 2.50
C GLY A 100 17.18 -26.74 2.98
N GLU A 101 16.56 -25.59 2.70
CA GLU A 101 17.00 -24.27 3.17
C GLU A 101 16.08 -23.71 4.28
N PRO A 102 16.56 -22.79 5.12
CA PRO A 102 17.95 -22.36 5.20
C PRO A 102 18.83 -23.44 5.86
N ASN A 103 19.99 -23.71 5.28
CA ASN A 103 20.98 -24.64 5.84
C ASN A 103 21.85 -23.99 6.95
N ARG A 104 21.67 -22.68 7.18
CA ARG A 104 22.30 -21.87 8.24
C ARG A 104 23.83 -21.85 8.18
N ASN A 105 24.41 -22.09 7.01
CA ASN A 105 25.85 -21.89 6.80
C ASN A 105 26.17 -20.43 6.46
N ASN A 106 25.16 -19.64 6.10
CA ASN A 106 25.31 -18.24 5.76
C ASN A 106 24.21 -17.36 6.40
N ASN A 107 24.39 -16.04 6.29
CA ASN A 107 23.52 -15.07 6.96
C ASN A 107 22.73 -14.17 5.99
N CYS A 108 22.94 -14.25 4.67
CA CYS A 108 22.30 -13.35 3.72
C CYS A 108 21.46 -14.15 2.72
N VAL A 109 20.31 -13.64 2.32
CA VAL A 109 19.35 -14.43 1.52
C VAL A 109 19.37 -13.99 0.07
N GLU A 110 19.48 -14.97 -0.82
CA GLU A 110 19.37 -14.81 -2.26
C GLU A 110 18.11 -15.51 -2.81
N MET A 111 17.41 -14.85 -3.73
CA MET A 111 16.28 -15.41 -4.46
C MET A 111 16.75 -16.11 -5.74
N LEU A 112 16.22 -17.31 -5.99
CA LEU A 112 16.52 -18.14 -7.15
C LEU A 112 15.63 -17.81 -8.36
N SER A 113 15.98 -18.34 -9.53
CA SER A 113 15.20 -18.21 -10.78
C SER A 113 13.74 -18.69 -10.68
N ASP A 114 13.42 -19.60 -9.76
CA ASP A 114 12.08 -20.12 -9.50
C ASP A 114 11.34 -19.38 -8.36
N GLY A 115 11.95 -18.33 -7.81
CA GLY A 115 11.38 -17.52 -6.74
C GLY A 115 11.59 -18.07 -5.34
N ARG A 116 12.19 -19.26 -5.19
CA ARG A 116 12.55 -19.82 -3.87
C ARG A 116 13.82 -19.17 -3.32
N TRP A 117 14.03 -19.28 -2.01
CA TRP A 117 15.13 -18.62 -1.31
C TRP A 117 16.21 -19.59 -0.85
N ASN A 118 17.44 -19.08 -0.75
CA ASN A 118 18.62 -19.77 -0.24
C ASN A 118 19.43 -18.81 0.67
N ASP A 119 20.07 -19.32 1.72
CA ASP A 119 21.07 -18.55 2.47
C ASP A 119 22.46 -18.66 1.82
N GLY A 120 22.92 -17.53 1.27
CA GLY A 120 24.21 -17.38 0.59
C GLY A 120 25.20 -16.50 1.36
N GLY A 121 26.49 -16.70 1.10
CA GLY A 121 27.55 -15.93 1.75
C GLY A 121 27.46 -14.43 1.44
N CYS A 122 27.31 -13.59 2.46
CA CYS A 122 27.10 -12.14 2.31
C CYS A 122 28.17 -11.39 1.48
N HIS A 123 29.37 -11.99 1.34
CA HIS A 123 30.49 -11.45 0.57
C HIS A 123 30.38 -11.71 -0.94
N HIS A 124 29.51 -12.62 -1.40
CA HIS A 124 29.31 -12.86 -2.82
C HIS A 124 28.82 -11.59 -3.50
N LYS A 125 29.41 -11.27 -4.65
CA LYS A 125 28.94 -10.18 -5.50
C LYS A 125 27.79 -10.71 -6.36
N ARG A 126 26.59 -10.17 -6.15
CA ARG A 126 25.37 -10.51 -6.90
C ARG A 126 24.66 -9.25 -7.33
N HIS A 127 23.86 -9.40 -8.37
CA HIS A 127 22.74 -8.51 -8.64
C HIS A 127 21.75 -8.52 -7.47
N PHE A 128 20.95 -7.48 -7.35
CA PHE A 128 20.10 -7.29 -6.18
C PHE A 128 18.83 -6.55 -6.55
N ILE A 129 17.80 -6.74 -5.74
CA ILE A 129 16.50 -6.10 -5.94
C ILE A 129 16.27 -5.15 -4.77
N CYS A 130 15.97 -3.89 -5.10
CA CYS A 130 15.53 -2.90 -4.13
C CYS A 130 14.00 -2.89 -4.06
N ASN A 131 13.45 -2.62 -2.88
CA ASN A 131 12.09 -2.12 -2.77
C ASN A 131 11.99 -0.83 -3.60
N GLY A 132 10.88 -0.66 -4.29
CA GLY A 132 10.51 0.58 -4.96
C GLY A 132 10.10 1.66 -3.98
N GLU A 133 9.75 2.81 -4.53
CA GLU A 133 9.08 3.85 -3.75
C GLU A 133 7.67 3.37 -3.41
N GLU A 134 7.22 3.59 -2.16
CA GLU A 134 5.81 3.39 -1.85
C GLU A 134 4.99 4.41 -2.64
N HIS A 135 4.00 3.92 -3.38
CA HIS A 135 3.13 4.78 -4.18
C HIS A 135 2.10 5.47 -3.28
N ARG A 136 2.56 6.50 -2.56
CA ARG A 136 1.71 7.40 -1.77
C ARG A 136 1.29 8.58 -2.63
N ASP A 137 0.01 8.91 -2.59
CA ASP A 137 -0.50 10.22 -2.99
C ASP A 137 -1.12 10.91 -1.76
N TYR A 138 -1.38 12.21 -1.89
CA TYR A 138 -1.83 13.04 -0.79
C TYR A 138 -2.98 13.94 -1.22
N HIS A 139 -3.82 14.26 -0.23
CA HIS A 139 -4.96 15.15 -0.40
C HIS A 139 -4.88 16.31 0.60
N TYR A 140 -5.02 17.55 0.11
CA TYR A 140 -5.02 18.74 0.96
C TYR A 140 -6.42 19.06 1.46
N ILE A 141 -6.54 19.30 2.75
CA ILE A 141 -7.78 19.70 3.42
C ILE A 141 -7.64 21.13 3.92
N ASN A 142 -8.55 21.99 3.47
CA ASN A 142 -8.52 23.42 3.77
C ASN A 142 -9.09 23.78 5.16
N GLU A 143 -9.72 22.83 5.85
CA GLU A 143 -10.29 23.05 7.17
C GLU A 143 -9.21 23.14 8.25
N LYS A 144 -9.34 24.09 9.19
CA LYS A 144 -8.33 24.31 10.23
C LYS A 144 -8.66 23.54 11.49
N MET A 145 -7.89 22.49 11.77
CA MET A 145 -8.12 21.54 12.87
C MET A 145 -6.88 21.40 13.75
N SER A 146 -7.05 20.94 14.99
CA SER A 146 -5.90 20.52 15.81
C SER A 146 -5.37 19.21 15.25
N TRP A 147 -4.12 18.89 15.54
CA TRP A 147 -3.49 17.70 14.97
C TRP A 147 -4.31 16.42 15.21
N GLN A 148 -4.84 16.22 16.42
CA GLN A 148 -5.70 15.07 16.75
C GLN A 148 -7.05 15.07 16.00
N ASP A 149 -7.65 16.24 15.81
CA ASP A 149 -8.92 16.37 15.09
C ASP A 149 -8.68 16.11 13.59
N ALA A 150 -7.58 16.65 13.05
CA ALA A 150 -7.15 16.45 11.66
C ALA A 150 -6.82 14.97 11.38
N GLN A 151 -6.14 14.30 12.31
CA GLN A 151 -5.90 12.86 12.25
C GLN A 151 -7.21 12.08 12.19
N SER A 152 -8.15 12.40 13.09
CA SER A 152 -9.45 11.75 13.13
C SER A 152 -10.23 12.00 11.83
N TYR A 153 -10.17 13.22 11.29
CA TYR A 153 -10.75 13.53 9.99
C TYR A 153 -10.13 12.69 8.86
N CYS A 154 -8.80 12.60 8.78
CA CYS A 154 -8.14 11.82 7.75
C CYS A 154 -8.44 10.32 7.87
N ARG A 155 -8.49 9.78 9.09
CA ARG A 155 -8.86 8.37 9.32
C ARG A 155 -10.29 8.05 8.94
N ASN A 156 -11.18 9.02 9.10
CA ASN A 156 -12.55 8.87 8.68
C ASN A 156 -12.63 8.93 7.16
N ASN A 157 -12.08 9.97 6.52
CA ASN A 157 -12.32 10.32 5.10
C ASN A 157 -11.28 9.76 4.10
N TYR A 158 -10.13 9.33 4.58
CA TYR A 158 -8.94 8.92 3.82
C TYR A 158 -8.22 7.76 4.54
N SER A 159 -6.88 7.72 4.55
CA SER A 159 -6.09 6.76 5.37
C SER A 159 -5.83 7.29 6.77
N ASP A 160 -4.98 8.32 6.83
CA ASP A 160 -4.48 8.98 8.03
C ASP A 160 -3.86 10.30 7.55
N LEU A 161 -3.34 11.12 8.46
CA LEU A 161 -2.47 12.23 8.11
C LEU A 161 -1.26 11.75 7.31
N ALA A 162 -0.71 12.65 6.49
CA ALA A 162 0.35 12.34 5.56
C ALA A 162 1.58 11.68 6.22
N THR A 163 1.92 10.48 5.78
CA THR A 163 3.18 9.78 6.10
C THR A 163 4.22 10.14 5.05
N ILE A 164 5.40 10.63 5.44
CA ILE A 164 6.45 11.03 4.48
C ILE A 164 7.72 10.20 4.72
N SER A 165 7.91 9.17 3.91
CA SER A 165 8.98 8.19 4.12
C SER A 165 10.30 8.56 3.43
N ASN A 166 10.29 9.48 2.48
CA ASN A 166 11.46 9.91 1.72
C ASN A 166 11.27 11.30 1.08
N MET A 167 12.29 11.77 0.36
CA MET A 167 12.25 13.08 -0.32
C MET A 167 11.27 13.13 -1.50
N THR A 168 10.98 12.02 -2.16
CA THR A 168 9.97 11.97 -3.24
C THR A 168 8.58 12.17 -2.68
N ASP A 169 8.24 11.48 -1.59
CA ASP A 169 7.03 11.69 -0.81
C ASP A 169 6.90 13.14 -0.33
N ASN A 170 7.99 13.70 0.20
CA ASN A 170 8.01 15.07 0.67
C ASN A 170 7.65 16.06 -0.45
N LYS A 171 8.20 15.85 -1.65
CA LYS A 171 7.89 16.68 -2.83
C LYS A 171 6.44 16.48 -3.31
N LYS A 172 5.89 15.27 -3.23
CA LYS A 172 4.48 14.98 -3.57
C LYS A 172 3.55 15.71 -2.60
N ALA A 173 3.76 15.57 -1.30
CA ALA A 173 2.99 16.28 -0.27
C ALA A 173 3.14 17.81 -0.42
N GLN A 174 4.34 18.30 -0.67
CA GLN A 174 4.61 19.72 -0.94
C GLN A 174 3.81 20.24 -2.14
N LYS A 175 3.69 19.48 -3.24
CA LYS A 175 2.90 19.89 -4.41
C LYS A 175 1.40 20.03 -4.09
N LYS A 176 0.89 19.24 -3.14
CA LYS A 176 -0.50 19.32 -2.68
C LYS A 176 -0.70 20.45 -1.67
N HIS A 177 0.36 20.93 -1.02
CA HIS A 177 0.31 22.08 -0.13
C HIS A 177 -0.20 23.32 -0.89
N ASN A 178 -1.27 23.94 -0.37
CA ASN A 178 -1.73 25.21 -0.91
C ASN A 178 -0.72 26.33 -0.61
N SER A 179 -0.13 26.93 -1.65
CA SER A 179 0.90 27.98 -1.51
C SER A 179 0.47 29.22 -0.71
N THR A 180 -0.84 29.46 -0.53
CA THR A 180 -1.35 30.59 0.25
C THR A 180 -1.35 30.33 1.75
N GLU A 181 -1.36 29.07 2.17
CA GLU A 181 -1.27 28.71 3.59
C GLU A 181 0.20 28.67 4.01
N LYS A 182 0.46 29.05 5.25
CA LYS A 182 1.84 29.15 5.74
C LYS A 182 2.36 27.79 6.23
N TYR A 183 1.47 26.96 6.75
CA TYR A 183 1.76 25.69 7.37
C TYR A 183 0.57 24.74 7.22
N VAL A 184 0.86 23.45 7.10
CA VAL A 184 -0.14 22.37 7.11
C VAL A 184 0.30 21.24 8.04
N TRP A 185 -0.64 20.55 8.68
CA TRP A 185 -0.30 19.34 9.45
C TRP A 185 0.11 18.17 8.54
N ILE A 186 1.08 17.39 9.03
CA ILE A 186 1.43 16.06 8.53
C ILE A 186 1.39 15.05 9.70
N GLY A 187 1.49 13.75 9.42
CA GLY A 187 1.25 12.67 10.39
C GLY A 187 2.36 12.45 11.43
N LEU A 188 3.45 13.21 11.38
CA LEU A 188 4.58 13.02 12.31
C LEU A 188 4.27 13.65 13.67
N ASN A 189 4.48 12.91 14.75
CA ASN A 189 4.31 13.40 16.12
C ASN A 189 5.25 12.69 17.11
N ASN A 190 5.45 13.26 18.30
CA ASN A 190 6.23 12.67 19.40
C ASN A 190 5.44 12.58 20.73
N ASN A 191 4.14 12.92 20.70
CA ASN A 191 3.28 13.22 21.87
C ASN A 191 3.12 12.05 22.85
N ASN A 192 3.47 10.81 22.44
CA ASN A 192 3.22 9.59 23.20
C ASN A 192 4.46 8.71 23.44
N THR A 193 5.68 9.19 23.16
CA THR A 193 6.74 8.26 22.72
C THR A 193 8.16 8.58 23.22
N GLN A 194 8.40 8.83 24.52
CA GLN A 194 9.76 8.89 25.12
C GLN A 194 10.86 9.56 24.24
N GLY A 195 10.51 10.61 23.48
CA GLY A 195 11.43 11.35 22.60
C GLY A 195 11.61 10.85 21.15
N ALA A 196 10.92 9.80 20.70
CA ALA A 196 10.97 9.32 19.30
C ALA A 196 9.83 9.90 18.45
N TRP A 197 10.14 10.37 17.24
CA TRP A 197 9.13 10.82 16.27
C TRP A 197 8.52 9.63 15.54
N ARG A 198 7.19 9.53 15.54
CA ARG A 198 6.43 8.43 14.93
C ARG A 198 5.36 8.92 13.97
N TRP A 199 5.13 8.14 12.92
CA TRP A 199 4.04 8.38 11.98
C TRP A 199 2.70 7.92 12.57
N SER A 200 1.67 8.71 12.34
CA SER A 200 0.33 8.46 12.89
C SER A 200 -0.35 7.23 12.31
N GLU A 201 -0.08 6.91 11.04
CA GLU A 201 -0.70 5.82 10.29
C GLU A 201 -0.48 4.45 10.93
N ASP A 202 0.78 4.11 11.22
CA ASP A 202 1.18 2.75 11.64
C ASP A 202 2.02 2.74 12.93
N SER A 203 2.25 3.91 13.54
CA SER A 203 3.13 4.09 14.69
C SER A 203 4.59 3.68 14.42
N SER A 204 5.04 3.70 13.17
CA SER A 204 6.44 3.46 12.81
C SER A 204 7.35 4.60 13.25
N ASP A 205 8.59 4.27 13.61
CA ASP A 205 9.64 5.27 13.88
C ASP A 205 10.08 5.93 12.58
N ALA A 206 10.18 7.27 12.56
CA ALA A 206 10.59 7.98 11.36
C ALA A 206 12.10 7.82 11.09
N SER A 207 12.43 7.38 9.87
CA SER A 207 13.80 7.23 9.36
C SER A 207 14.23 8.40 8.45
N PHE A 208 13.28 9.16 7.93
CA PHE A 208 13.49 10.34 7.10
C PHE A 208 12.97 11.60 7.79
N TYR A 209 13.72 12.70 7.64
CA TYR A 209 13.34 13.99 8.18
C TYR A 209 13.68 15.11 7.20
N ASN A 210 12.75 16.06 7.01
CA ASN A 210 13.00 17.29 6.26
C ASN A 210 12.87 18.53 7.14
N TRP A 211 13.46 18.49 8.34
CA TRP A 211 13.43 19.60 9.29
C TRP A 211 13.98 20.90 8.68
N ASN A 212 13.34 22.00 9.03
CA ASN A 212 13.89 23.32 8.80
C ASN A 212 15.14 23.55 9.66
N LYS A 213 16.00 24.46 9.24
CA LYS A 213 17.23 24.79 9.99
C LYS A 213 16.88 25.25 11.41
N GLY A 214 17.38 24.52 12.40
CA GLY A 214 17.16 24.82 13.83
C GLY A 214 15.95 24.13 14.45
N GLU A 215 15.27 23.26 13.70
CA GLU A 215 14.16 22.42 14.17
C GLU A 215 14.58 20.94 14.26
N PRO A 216 13.89 20.12 15.08
CA PRO A 216 12.87 20.52 16.05
C PRO A 216 13.50 21.27 17.25
N ASN A 217 12.78 22.22 17.83
CA ASN A 217 13.23 22.96 19.02
C ASN A 217 12.85 22.29 20.35
N GLY A 218 12.07 21.20 20.31
CA GLY A 218 11.87 20.26 21.41
C GLY A 218 10.84 20.66 22.46
N ASN A 219 10.07 21.73 22.21
CA ASN A 219 9.01 22.19 23.12
C ASN A 219 7.60 21.83 22.63
N ARG A 220 7.50 21.05 21.55
CA ARG A 220 6.27 20.80 20.82
C ARG A 220 6.29 19.41 20.19
N ASP A 221 5.09 18.88 19.95
CA ASP A 221 4.93 17.44 19.80
C ASP A 221 4.30 16.99 18.48
N CYS A 222 3.86 17.93 17.65
CA CYS A 222 3.22 17.65 16.36
C CYS A 222 3.96 18.40 15.25
N VAL A 223 3.93 17.90 14.02
CA VAL A 223 4.77 18.45 12.95
C VAL A 223 3.93 19.10 11.87
N GLU A 224 4.33 20.32 11.51
CA GLU A 224 3.77 21.05 10.37
C GLU A 224 4.79 21.17 9.24
N MET A 225 4.30 21.12 8.00
CA MET A 225 5.06 21.32 6.78
C MET A 225 4.82 22.73 6.23
N ARG A 226 5.87 23.36 5.69
CA ARG A 226 5.84 24.66 5.01
C ARG A 226 5.65 24.50 3.49
N PRO A 227 5.30 25.57 2.75
CA PRO A 227 5.24 25.55 1.29
C PRO A 227 6.56 25.17 0.59
N ASP A 228 7.71 25.37 1.23
CA ASP A 228 9.03 24.94 0.72
C ASP A 228 9.33 23.46 1.01
N GLY A 229 8.40 22.75 1.66
CA GLY A 229 8.49 21.34 2.00
C GLY A 229 9.24 21.07 3.31
N CYS A 230 9.83 22.09 3.95
CA CYS A 230 10.55 21.91 5.22
C CYS A 230 9.59 21.85 6.41
N TRP A 231 10.00 21.14 7.47
CA TRP A 231 9.15 20.84 8.62
C TRP A 231 9.56 21.61 9.87
N LYS A 232 8.63 21.83 10.78
CA LYS A 232 8.90 22.28 12.15
C LYS A 232 7.93 21.64 13.13
N ASP A 233 8.32 21.56 14.40
CA ASP A 233 7.43 21.16 15.47
C ASP A 233 6.49 22.32 15.85
N GLU A 234 5.23 22.00 16.14
CA GLU A 234 4.18 22.93 16.55
C GLU A 234 3.26 22.30 17.63
N LYS A 235 2.64 23.13 18.47
CA LYS A 235 1.72 22.67 19.51
C LYS A 235 0.55 21.97 18.83
N CYS A 236 0.28 20.73 19.22
CA CYS A 236 -0.79 19.92 18.62
C CYS A 236 -2.18 20.59 18.66
N THR A 237 -2.41 21.50 19.61
CA THR A 237 -3.67 22.26 19.75
C THR A 237 -3.84 23.38 18.72
N THR A 238 -2.79 23.75 17.97
CA THR A 238 -2.86 24.79 16.93
C THR A 238 -3.82 24.34 15.82
N LYS A 239 -4.65 25.26 15.32
CA LYS A 239 -5.60 24.96 14.25
C LYS A 239 -4.98 25.27 12.89
N LEU A 240 -4.66 24.25 12.10
CA LEU A 240 -4.04 24.36 10.77
C LEU A 240 -4.82 23.53 9.75
N PRO A 241 -4.78 23.92 8.46
CA PRO A 241 -5.10 23.00 7.39
C PRO A 241 -4.13 21.82 7.40
N PHE A 242 -4.46 20.75 6.70
CA PHE A 242 -3.74 19.48 6.85
C PHE A 242 -3.74 18.65 5.58
N ILE A 243 -2.81 17.72 5.49
CA ILE A 243 -2.67 16.81 4.36
C ILE A 243 -2.93 15.38 4.85
N CYS A 244 -3.84 14.68 4.18
CA CYS A 244 -4.09 13.26 4.38
C CYS A 244 -3.33 12.43 3.34
N ASN A 245 -2.95 11.20 3.69
CA ASN A 245 -2.62 10.16 2.71
C ASN A 245 -3.87 9.89 1.87
N ASP A 246 -3.77 9.92 0.55
CA ASP A 246 -4.88 9.64 -0.36
C ASP A 246 -4.87 8.16 -0.80
N PHE A 247 -6.05 7.66 -1.15
CA PHE A 247 -6.27 6.33 -1.70
C PHE A 247 -6.89 6.47 -3.09
N PRO A 248 -6.06 6.59 -4.14
CA PRO A 248 -6.56 6.76 -5.49
C PRO A 248 -7.26 5.48 -5.97
N MET A 249 -8.35 5.65 -6.71
CA MET A 249 -9.16 4.58 -7.26
C MET A 249 -9.67 4.95 -8.66
N ILE A 250 -9.98 3.94 -9.47
CA ILE A 250 -10.48 4.13 -10.83
C ILE A 250 -11.67 3.21 -11.10
N LEU A 251 -12.71 3.76 -11.72
CA LEU A 251 -13.82 2.99 -12.26
C LEU A 251 -13.47 2.45 -13.65
N ILE A 252 -13.58 1.14 -13.80
CA ILE A 252 -13.43 0.45 -15.08
C ILE A 252 -14.82 0.06 -15.58
N CYS A 253 -15.20 0.63 -16.72
CA CYS A 253 -16.52 0.44 -17.33
C CYS A 253 -16.56 -0.76 -18.30
N GLU A 254 -15.88 -1.85 -17.94
CA GLU A 254 -16.00 -3.13 -18.65
C GLU A 254 -16.94 -4.07 -17.88
N ASN A 255 -17.61 -4.97 -18.58
CA ASN A 255 -18.55 -5.90 -17.96
C ASN A 255 -17.88 -7.26 -17.79
N THR A 256 -17.35 -7.53 -16.61
CA THR A 256 -16.55 -8.73 -16.32
C THR A 256 -17.10 -9.48 -15.11
N THR A 257 -16.79 -10.77 -14.99
CA THR A 257 -17.02 -11.50 -13.74
C THR A 257 -16.15 -10.94 -12.62
N TRP A 258 -16.45 -11.29 -11.37
CA TRP A 258 -15.63 -10.85 -10.24
C TRP A 258 -14.18 -11.33 -10.36
N GLU A 259 -13.97 -12.60 -10.74
CA GLU A 259 -12.62 -13.16 -10.93
C GLU A 259 -11.86 -12.47 -12.07
N GLU A 260 -12.53 -12.19 -13.20
CA GLU A 260 -11.95 -11.44 -14.32
C GLU A 260 -11.61 -9.99 -13.91
N ALA A 261 -12.44 -9.35 -13.08
CA ALA A 261 -12.21 -8.00 -12.56
C ALA A 261 -10.98 -7.95 -11.63
N VAL A 262 -10.85 -8.95 -10.76
CA VAL A 262 -9.68 -9.14 -9.90
C VAL A 262 -8.42 -9.29 -10.74
N GLU A 263 -8.40 -10.19 -11.73
CA GLU A 263 -7.26 -10.33 -12.64
C GLU A 263 -6.94 -9.01 -13.33
N TYR A 264 -7.94 -8.34 -13.90
CA TYR A 264 -7.74 -7.06 -14.58
C TYR A 264 -7.09 -6.03 -13.67
N CYS A 265 -7.63 -5.80 -12.47
CA CYS A 265 -7.11 -4.79 -11.55
C CYS A 265 -5.69 -5.14 -11.12
N ARG A 266 -5.37 -6.43 -10.94
CA ARG A 266 -4.02 -6.86 -10.56
C ARG A 266 -3.00 -6.74 -11.68
N GLU A 267 -3.43 -6.88 -12.93
CA GLU A 267 -2.57 -6.75 -14.12
C GLU A 267 -2.34 -5.29 -14.52
N ASN A 268 -3.36 -4.45 -14.40
CA ASN A 268 -3.34 -3.08 -14.96
C ASN A 268 -3.25 -1.99 -13.89
N HIS A 269 -3.60 -2.31 -12.65
CA HIS A 269 -3.64 -1.39 -11.51
C HIS A 269 -3.07 -2.10 -10.27
N HIS A 270 -3.67 -1.90 -9.09
CA HIS A 270 -3.23 -2.59 -7.88
C HIS A 270 -4.04 -3.86 -7.59
N ASP A 271 -5.32 -3.69 -7.24
CA ASP A 271 -6.31 -4.73 -7.02
C ASP A 271 -7.72 -4.12 -7.01
N LEU A 272 -8.79 -4.92 -6.93
CA LEU A 272 -10.12 -4.38 -6.64
C LEU A 272 -10.09 -3.61 -5.32
N ILE A 273 -10.88 -2.54 -5.24
CA ILE A 273 -10.88 -1.67 -4.06
C ILE A 273 -11.47 -2.40 -2.85
N SER A 274 -10.74 -2.37 -1.72
CA SER A 274 -11.27 -2.72 -0.42
C SER A 274 -11.76 -1.45 0.29
N ALA A 275 -12.98 -1.48 0.85
CA ALA A 275 -13.62 -0.31 1.42
C ALA A 275 -13.86 -0.50 2.93
N HIS A 276 -12.77 -0.42 3.68
CA HIS A 276 -12.68 -0.83 5.09
C HIS A 276 -13.47 0.02 6.07
N ASN A 277 -13.58 1.31 5.79
CA ASN A 277 -14.25 2.27 6.67
C ASN A 277 -15.42 2.96 5.95
N VAL A 278 -16.23 3.69 6.72
CA VAL A 278 -17.46 4.33 6.21
C VAL A 278 -17.16 5.31 5.08
N SER A 279 -16.17 6.19 5.21
CA SER A 279 -15.97 7.20 4.17
C SER A 279 -15.19 6.68 2.95
N MET A 280 -14.34 5.66 3.10
CA MET A 280 -13.84 4.92 1.93
C MET A 280 -15.00 4.34 1.13
N ARG A 281 -16.02 3.79 1.80
CA ARG A 281 -17.25 3.33 1.14
C ARG A 281 -18.03 4.47 0.48
N GLU A 282 -18.16 5.63 1.13
CA GLU A 282 -18.79 6.81 0.53
C GLU A 282 -18.05 7.28 -0.74
N ARG A 283 -16.71 7.31 -0.71
CA ARG A 283 -15.91 7.62 -1.91
C ARG A 283 -16.07 6.59 -3.01
N VAL A 284 -16.08 5.30 -2.67
CA VAL A 284 -16.32 4.21 -3.61
C VAL A 284 -17.73 4.33 -4.22
N GLN A 285 -18.71 4.77 -3.43
CA GLN A 285 -20.06 5.06 -3.91
C GLN A 285 -20.07 6.23 -4.90
N ASP A 286 -19.45 7.36 -4.59
CA ASP A 286 -19.36 8.53 -5.50
C ASP A 286 -18.76 8.13 -6.86
N VAL A 287 -17.75 7.25 -6.83
CA VAL A 287 -17.14 6.69 -8.04
C VAL A 287 -18.11 5.74 -8.75
N ALA A 288 -18.82 4.88 -8.01
CA ALA A 288 -19.79 3.92 -8.55
C ALA A 288 -21.00 4.59 -9.21
N GLU A 289 -21.40 5.81 -8.82
CA GLU A 289 -22.48 6.58 -9.47
C GLU A 289 -22.26 6.80 -10.97
N ASN A 290 -21.00 6.75 -11.42
CA ASN A 290 -20.64 6.90 -12.82
C ASN A 290 -20.68 5.59 -13.61
N ALA A 291 -20.95 4.44 -12.97
CA ALA A 291 -20.97 3.14 -13.63
C ALA A 291 -22.10 2.98 -14.64
N THR A 292 -21.88 2.13 -15.64
CA THR A 292 -22.91 1.77 -16.62
C THR A 292 -23.78 0.61 -16.14
N THR A 293 -23.25 -0.24 -15.26
CA THR A 293 -23.97 -1.36 -14.63
C THR A 293 -24.69 -0.92 -13.34
N PRO A 294 -25.78 -1.59 -12.95
CA PRO A 294 -26.53 -1.24 -11.73
C PRO A 294 -25.76 -1.50 -10.43
N TYR A 295 -24.75 -2.37 -10.49
CA TYR A 295 -23.83 -2.70 -9.42
C TYR A 295 -22.40 -2.65 -9.94
N VAL A 296 -21.43 -2.52 -9.03
CA VAL A 296 -20.01 -2.38 -9.33
C VAL A 296 -19.21 -3.32 -8.44
N TRP A 297 -18.35 -4.17 -8.99
CA TRP A 297 -17.52 -5.06 -8.20
C TRP A 297 -16.51 -4.28 -7.34
N ILE A 298 -16.36 -4.77 -6.12
CA ILE A 298 -15.35 -4.35 -5.14
C ILE A 298 -14.62 -5.59 -4.61
N GLY A 299 -13.56 -5.39 -3.85
CA GLY A 299 -12.68 -6.45 -3.35
C GLY A 299 -13.25 -7.28 -2.19
N LEU A 300 -14.57 -7.46 -2.11
CA LEU A 300 -15.21 -8.22 -1.04
C LEU A 300 -15.63 -9.60 -1.55
N HIS A 301 -15.26 -10.68 -0.88
CA HIS A 301 -15.53 -12.04 -1.33
C HIS A 301 -16.00 -12.96 -0.21
N TYR A 302 -16.87 -13.92 -0.54
CA TYR A 302 -17.38 -14.91 0.40
C TYR A 302 -16.63 -16.24 0.29
N THR A 303 -16.03 -16.72 1.38
CA THR A 303 -15.43 -18.06 1.43
C THR A 303 -16.40 -19.10 2.02
N CYS A 304 -16.83 -20.06 1.20
CA CYS A 304 -17.69 -21.15 1.68
C CYS A 304 -17.03 -22.09 2.68
N VAL A 305 -15.71 -22.20 2.60
CA VAL A 305 -14.97 -23.17 3.41
C VAL A 305 -14.88 -22.67 4.85
N LEU A 306 -14.75 -21.36 5.03
CA LEU A 306 -14.59 -20.74 6.34
C LEU A 306 -15.84 -19.97 6.80
N ASP A 307 -16.85 -19.85 5.94
CA ASP A 307 -18.15 -19.27 6.22
C ASP A 307 -18.09 -17.79 6.66
N PHE A 308 -17.24 -17.00 5.98
CA PHE A 308 -17.12 -15.57 6.25
C PHE A 308 -16.82 -14.74 5.00
N TRP A 309 -17.10 -13.45 5.11
CA TRP A 309 -16.75 -12.42 4.16
C TRP A 309 -15.38 -11.83 4.47
N PHE A 310 -14.55 -11.63 3.46
CA PHE A 310 -13.25 -11.00 3.63
C PHE A 310 -12.93 -10.06 2.49
N TRP A 311 -12.19 -9.01 2.82
CA TRP A 311 -11.60 -8.16 1.80
C TRP A 311 -10.39 -8.87 1.19
N ILE A 312 -10.16 -8.68 -0.10
CA ILE A 312 -9.06 -9.34 -0.83
C ILE A 312 -7.66 -8.94 -0.36
N ASP A 313 -7.56 -7.91 0.47
CA ASP A 313 -6.38 -7.51 1.22
C ASP A 313 -6.31 -8.07 2.64
N ASN A 314 -7.10 -9.11 2.94
CA ASN A 314 -7.06 -9.90 4.17
C ASN A 314 -7.36 -9.11 5.46
N GLU A 315 -7.98 -7.94 5.35
CA GLU A 315 -8.59 -7.27 6.50
C GLU A 315 -9.99 -7.85 6.77
N ASP A 316 -10.35 -7.91 8.05
CA ASP A 316 -11.63 -8.44 8.51
C ASP A 316 -12.79 -7.54 8.02
N PHE A 317 -13.84 -8.17 7.50
CA PHE A 317 -15.04 -7.45 7.09
C PHE A 317 -15.98 -7.23 8.28
N ILE A 318 -16.44 -5.99 8.47
CA ILE A 318 -17.44 -5.63 9.49
C ILE A 318 -18.84 -5.62 8.85
N GLU A 319 -19.74 -6.46 9.36
CA GLU A 319 -21.04 -6.82 8.77
C GLU A 319 -22.07 -5.68 8.66
N ASP A 320 -21.83 -4.55 9.33
CA ASP A 320 -22.73 -3.40 9.50
C ASP A 320 -23.11 -2.64 8.20
N SER A 321 -22.77 -3.21 7.05
CA SER A 321 -22.65 -2.53 5.77
C SER A 321 -23.56 -3.09 4.67
N TRP A 322 -24.22 -4.22 4.93
CA TRP A 322 -25.11 -4.88 3.99
C TRP A 322 -26.44 -4.15 3.85
N ASP A 323 -27.00 -4.18 2.64
CA ASP A 323 -28.38 -3.79 2.44
C ASP A 323 -29.32 -4.71 3.24
N PRO A 324 -30.31 -4.16 3.98
CA PRO A 324 -31.27 -4.97 4.73
C PRO A 324 -32.03 -5.97 3.86
N ASP A 325 -32.32 -5.63 2.61
CA ASP A 325 -33.06 -6.46 1.65
C ASP A 325 -32.15 -7.45 0.90
N ASN A 326 -30.86 -7.52 1.26
CA ASN A 326 -29.95 -8.50 0.69
C ASN A 326 -30.20 -9.90 1.31
N ASP A 327 -31.19 -10.61 0.78
CA ASP A 327 -31.64 -11.93 1.27
C ASP A 327 -30.68 -13.10 0.95
N LYS A 328 -29.60 -12.88 0.19
CA LYS A 328 -28.65 -13.93 -0.26
C LYS A 328 -27.21 -13.60 0.09
N ARG A 329 -26.95 -13.25 1.35
CA ARG A 329 -25.63 -12.84 1.83
C ARG A 329 -24.63 -14.01 1.74
N ASP A 330 -25.03 -15.20 2.14
CA ASP A 330 -24.06 -16.26 2.44
C ASP A 330 -24.21 -17.44 1.47
N PHE A 331 -24.11 -17.17 0.17
CA PHE A 331 -24.17 -18.22 -0.85
C PHE A 331 -22.83 -18.40 -1.55
N CYS A 332 -22.49 -19.66 -1.81
CA CYS A 332 -21.27 -20.00 -2.53
C CYS A 332 -21.19 -19.38 -3.91
N GLY A 333 -20.01 -18.84 -4.24
CA GLY A 333 -19.80 -18.17 -5.52
C GLY A 333 -20.49 -16.82 -5.58
N THR A 334 -20.58 -16.11 -4.46
CA THR A 334 -20.97 -14.70 -4.42
C THR A 334 -19.81 -13.82 -3.99
N SER A 335 -19.86 -12.56 -4.45
CA SER A 335 -18.91 -11.52 -4.09
C SER A 335 -19.66 -10.21 -3.85
N GLY A 336 -19.03 -9.29 -3.14
CA GLY A 336 -19.60 -8.00 -2.80
C GLY A 336 -19.54 -7.02 -3.97
N ALA A 337 -20.60 -6.25 -4.11
CA ALA A 337 -20.73 -5.19 -5.08
C ALA A 337 -21.36 -3.95 -4.45
N MET A 338 -20.94 -2.78 -4.90
CA MET A 338 -21.54 -1.49 -4.56
C MET A 338 -22.69 -1.21 -5.53
N LYS A 339 -23.84 -0.74 -5.03
CA LYS A 339 -24.95 -0.30 -5.88
C LYS A 339 -24.66 1.09 -6.44
N LYS A 340 -24.88 1.29 -7.74
CA LYS A 340 -24.61 2.55 -8.44
C LYS A 340 -25.19 3.79 -7.74
N ASN A 341 -26.43 3.72 -7.26
CA ASN A 341 -27.14 4.82 -6.60
C ASN A 341 -27.58 4.41 -5.18
N GLY A 342 -26.71 3.75 -4.42
CA GLY A 342 -27.03 3.27 -3.08
C GLY A 342 -25.83 3.33 -2.15
N THR A 343 -26.12 3.36 -0.84
CA THR A 343 -25.13 3.47 0.24
C THR A 343 -24.77 2.11 0.85
N THR A 344 -25.28 1.02 0.30
CA THR A 344 -25.26 -0.32 0.89
C THR A 344 -24.54 -1.31 -0.03
N LEU A 345 -23.86 -2.27 0.59
CA LEU A 345 -23.21 -3.38 -0.11
C LEU A 345 -24.24 -4.46 -0.46
N PHE A 346 -24.02 -5.14 -1.59
CA PHE A 346 -24.84 -6.26 -2.07
C PHE A 346 -23.99 -7.45 -2.44
N SER A 347 -24.45 -8.65 -2.11
CA SER A 347 -23.85 -9.88 -2.61
C SER A 347 -24.45 -10.18 -3.98
N ARG A 348 -23.58 -10.45 -4.96
CA ARG A 348 -23.96 -10.76 -6.34
C ARG A 348 -23.30 -12.07 -6.75
N SER A 349 -23.92 -12.77 -7.69
CA SER A 349 -23.35 -14.03 -8.19
C SER A 349 -22.06 -13.74 -8.97
N ASN A 350 -21.01 -14.52 -8.74
CA ASN A 350 -19.72 -14.36 -9.45
C ASN A 350 -19.84 -14.55 -10.96
N THR A 351 -20.94 -15.13 -11.43
CA THR A 351 -21.27 -15.27 -12.86
C THR A 351 -21.81 -13.99 -13.50
N GLU A 352 -22.21 -13.00 -12.70
CA GLU A 352 -22.67 -11.71 -13.22
C GLU A 352 -21.52 -10.91 -13.81
N LYS A 353 -21.84 -10.07 -14.80
CA LYS A 353 -20.87 -9.19 -15.45
C LYS A 353 -21.16 -7.74 -15.10
N LEU A 354 -20.28 -7.14 -14.30
CA LEU A 354 -20.43 -5.79 -13.76
C LEU A 354 -19.20 -4.94 -14.09
N ASN A 355 -19.36 -3.61 -14.07
CA ASN A 355 -18.24 -2.68 -13.93
C ASN A 355 -17.56 -2.89 -12.58
N PHE A 356 -16.36 -2.35 -12.42
CA PHE A 356 -15.57 -2.62 -11.22
C PHE A 356 -14.62 -1.47 -10.90
N ILE A 357 -14.26 -1.33 -9.62
CA ILE A 357 -13.36 -0.26 -9.17
C ILE A 357 -12.03 -0.89 -8.73
N CYS A 358 -10.95 -0.43 -9.34
CA CYS A 358 -9.60 -0.80 -8.92
C CYS A 358 -9.04 0.27 -7.97
N SER A 359 -8.32 -0.18 -6.95
CA SER A 359 -7.32 0.64 -6.26
C SER A 359 -6.15 0.94 -7.21
N LEU A 360 -5.56 2.12 -7.08
CA LEU A 360 -4.42 2.56 -7.87
C LEU A 360 -3.14 2.59 -7.03
N CYS A 361 -2.03 2.19 -7.65
CA CYS A 361 -0.69 2.63 -7.27
C CYS A 361 -0.22 3.52 -8.43
N GLU A 362 -0.02 4.82 -8.23
CA GLU A 362 0.53 5.65 -9.31
C GLU A 362 2.02 5.36 -9.51
N THR A 363 2.40 4.84 -10.68
CA THR A 363 3.78 4.55 -11.10
C THR A 363 4.69 5.78 -11.14
#